data_AF-A0A7L5YK20-F1
#
_entry.id   AF-A0A7L5YK20-F1
#
_cell.length_a   1.000
_cell.length_b   1.000
_cell.length_c   1.000
_cell.angle_alpha   90.00
_cell.angle_beta   90.00
_cell.angle_gamma   90.00
#
_symmetry.space_group_name_H-M   'P 1'
#
loop_
_entity.id
_entity.type
_entity.pdbx_description
1 polymer ?
#
loop_
_entity_poly.entity_id
_entity_poly.type
_entity_poly.pdbx_seq_one_letter_code
_entity_poly.pdbx_strand_id
1 'polypeptide(L)'
;MAFYGKYRGKVIDNDDPLKLGRLKTMAPALSDEELTWALPCTPYGGPKVGWYALPPVGANVWIEFRAGDTDYPIWVGSFWSTQDDLPPDASGPAVKVLQTDKMVLILDDENVKLTVQVPTDDATYKIEMDKDGIVLTADQVTATVARDKIVLKKTPCTVEVADDITLKKAAASITIADSIASKNGAASIEVATANIDLKNGASSIALSPATVSVNNGALEVM
;
A
#
# COMPACT_ATOMS: atom_id res chain seq x y z
N MET A 1 21.18 -46.61 -1.25
CA MET A 1 22.11 -45.73 -0.49
C MET A 1 21.24 -44.67 0.18
N ALA A 2 21.51 -44.30 1.43
CA ALA A 2 20.71 -43.30 2.14
C ALA A 2 21.32 -41.90 1.97
N PHE A 3 20.48 -40.90 1.73
CA PHE A 3 20.87 -39.52 1.41
C PHE A 3 20.56 -38.59 2.58
N TYR A 4 21.49 -38.47 3.52
CA TYR A 4 21.37 -37.57 4.66
C TYR A 4 22.05 -36.24 4.36
N GLY A 5 21.28 -35.17 4.15
CA GLY A 5 21.80 -33.84 3.89
C GLY A 5 20.80 -32.94 3.16
N LYS A 6 21.26 -31.72 2.85
CA LYS A 6 20.54 -30.76 2.00
C LYS A 6 21.14 -30.76 0.61
N TYR A 7 20.30 -30.89 -0.41
CA TYR A 7 20.68 -30.87 -1.81
C TYR A 7 20.06 -29.66 -2.50
N ARG A 8 20.81 -29.01 -3.39
CA ARG A 8 20.28 -27.91 -4.20
C ARG A 8 19.30 -28.48 -5.21
N GLY A 9 18.08 -27.97 -5.19
CA GLY A 9 17.04 -28.29 -6.14
C GLY A 9 16.52 -27.05 -6.86
N LYS A 10 15.86 -27.28 -7.99
CA LYS A 10 15.14 -26.27 -8.76
C LYS A 10 13.68 -26.69 -8.90
N VAL A 11 12.77 -25.74 -8.69
CA VAL A 11 11.33 -25.98 -8.88
C VAL A 11 11.02 -26.10 -10.36
N ILE A 12 10.34 -27.18 -10.74
CA ILE A 12 9.89 -27.42 -12.12
C ILE A 12 8.36 -27.34 -12.25
N ASP A 13 7.64 -27.61 -11.16
CA ASP A 13 6.18 -27.49 -11.09
C ASP A 13 5.76 -27.18 -9.64
N ASN A 14 4.81 -26.28 -9.48
CA ASN A 14 4.22 -25.90 -8.19
C ASN A 14 2.69 -26.00 -8.18
N ASP A 15 2.06 -26.50 -9.24
CA ASP A 15 0.61 -26.76 -9.29
C ASP A 15 0.28 -28.15 -8.74
N ASP A 16 0.47 -28.32 -7.43
CA ASP A 16 0.22 -29.59 -6.73
C ASP A 16 -1.23 -30.09 -6.94
N PRO A 17 -1.45 -31.28 -7.56
CA PRO A 17 -2.79 -31.84 -7.76
C PRO A 17 -3.54 -32.14 -6.46
N LEU A 18 -2.83 -32.40 -5.36
CA LEU A 18 -3.42 -32.69 -4.05
C LEU A 18 -3.58 -31.43 -3.18
N LYS A 19 -3.11 -30.27 -3.64
CA LYS A 19 -3.21 -28.98 -2.93
C LYS A 19 -2.65 -29.03 -1.50
N LEU A 20 -1.55 -29.75 -1.31
CA LEU A 20 -0.85 -29.91 -0.03
C LEU A 20 0.38 -28.99 0.08
N GLY A 21 0.61 -28.12 -0.91
CA GLY A 21 1.79 -27.25 -0.96
C GLY A 21 3.07 -27.99 -1.35
N ARG A 22 2.94 -29.11 -2.07
CA ARG A 22 4.09 -29.87 -2.58
C ARG A 22 4.72 -29.17 -3.78
N LEU A 23 6.00 -29.44 -4.01
CA LEU A 23 6.73 -28.98 -5.19
C LEU A 23 7.27 -30.17 -5.96
N LYS A 24 7.18 -30.12 -7.29
CA LYS A 24 7.97 -31.00 -8.14
C LYS A 24 9.31 -30.30 -8.40
N THR A 25 10.40 -31.03 -8.18
CA THR A 25 11.75 -30.45 -8.21
C THR A 25 12.74 -31.37 -8.91
N MET A 26 13.84 -30.80 -9.36
CA MET A 26 15.00 -31.54 -9.87
C MET A 26 16.21 -31.20 -9.01
N ALA A 27 17.06 -32.19 -8.70
CA ALA A 27 18.26 -32.01 -7.89
C ALA A 27 19.48 -32.61 -8.61
N PRO A 28 20.20 -31.83 -9.45
CA PRO A 28 21.26 -32.35 -10.33
C PRO A 28 22.42 -33.06 -9.63
N ALA A 29 22.63 -32.80 -8.34
CA ALA A 29 23.66 -33.49 -7.55
C ALA A 29 23.31 -34.95 -7.23
N LEU A 30 22.07 -35.38 -7.48
CA LEU A 30 21.56 -36.72 -7.19
C LEU A 30 21.34 -37.50 -8.49
N SER A 31 20.60 -36.91 -9.42
CA SER A 31 20.31 -37.44 -10.75
C SER A 31 19.85 -36.32 -11.68
N ASP A 32 19.82 -36.59 -12.98
CA ASP A 32 19.24 -35.71 -14.00
C ASP A 32 17.71 -35.90 -14.12
N GLU A 33 17.10 -36.70 -13.24
CA GLU A 33 15.67 -37.00 -13.24
C GLU A 33 14.89 -36.07 -12.31
N GLU A 34 13.61 -35.90 -12.61
CA GLU A 34 12.67 -35.19 -11.74
C GLU A 34 12.39 -36.02 -10.49
N LEU A 35 12.43 -35.39 -9.33
CA LEU A 35 11.98 -36.01 -8.09
C LEU A 35 10.45 -36.10 -8.06
N THR A 36 9.95 -37.05 -7.27
CA THR A 36 8.53 -37.07 -6.90
C THR A 36 8.14 -35.80 -6.15
N TRP A 37 6.83 -35.55 -6.00
CA TRP A 37 6.31 -34.39 -5.27
C TRP A 37 6.87 -34.30 -3.84
N ALA A 38 7.68 -33.27 -3.58
CA ALA A 38 8.31 -33.01 -2.30
C ALA A 38 7.33 -32.38 -1.31
N LEU A 39 7.28 -32.91 -0.09
CA LEU A 39 6.47 -32.35 1.00
C LEU A 39 7.04 -31.00 1.48
N PRO A 40 6.20 -30.05 1.88
CA PRO A 40 6.69 -28.78 2.42
C PRO A 40 7.21 -28.90 3.85
N CYS A 41 8.34 -28.26 4.12
CA CYS A 41 8.80 -27.90 5.46
C CYS A 41 8.62 -26.39 5.67
N THR A 42 7.38 -25.94 5.89
CA THR A 42 7.07 -24.51 6.09
C THR A 42 7.45 -24.04 7.50
N PRO A 43 7.75 -22.74 7.71
CA PRO A 43 8.11 -22.21 9.03
C PRO A 43 6.91 -22.16 10.00
N TYR A 44 5.68 -22.20 9.49
CA TYR A 44 4.47 -22.21 10.29
C TYR A 44 3.37 -22.99 9.54
N GLY A 45 2.71 -23.91 10.23
CA GLY A 45 1.65 -24.73 9.65
C GLY A 45 0.81 -25.44 10.71
N GLY A 46 -0.46 -25.65 10.41
CA GLY A 46 -1.42 -26.36 11.25
C GLY A 46 -2.83 -26.31 10.66
N PRO A 47 -3.83 -26.92 11.31
CA PRO A 47 -5.21 -26.84 10.83
C PRO A 47 -5.68 -25.39 10.69
N LYS A 48 -5.92 -24.93 9.45
CA LYS A 48 -6.38 -23.58 9.09
C LYS A 48 -5.46 -22.42 9.49
N VAL A 49 -4.18 -22.68 9.73
CA VAL A 49 -3.16 -21.66 10.02
C VAL A 49 -1.85 -22.01 9.30
N GLY A 50 -1.03 -21.02 8.96
CA GLY A 50 0.31 -21.28 8.44
C GLY A 50 0.89 -20.16 7.59
N TRP A 51 2.11 -20.43 7.12
CA TRP A 51 2.82 -19.64 6.12
C TRP A 51 2.76 -20.36 4.78
N TYR A 52 1.81 -19.95 3.92
CA TYR A 52 1.60 -20.54 2.60
C TYR A 52 2.21 -19.66 1.52
N ALA A 53 3.50 -19.85 1.25
CA ALA A 53 4.25 -19.16 0.21
C ALA A 53 5.04 -20.19 -0.59
N LEU A 54 4.48 -20.62 -1.72
CA LEU A 54 5.12 -21.61 -2.58
C LEU A 54 6.13 -20.90 -3.51
N PRO A 55 7.38 -21.37 -3.54
CA PRO A 55 8.35 -20.86 -4.51
C PRO A 55 7.84 -21.02 -5.96
N PRO A 56 8.07 -20.04 -6.84
CA PRO A 56 7.67 -20.12 -8.24
C PRO A 56 8.50 -21.15 -9.02
N VAL A 57 7.99 -21.59 -10.18
CA VAL A 57 8.76 -22.40 -11.13
C VAL A 57 10.06 -21.68 -11.48
N GLY A 58 11.17 -22.42 -11.44
CA GLY A 58 12.51 -21.88 -11.65
C GLY A 58 13.23 -21.42 -10.38
N ALA A 59 12.54 -21.28 -9.24
CA ALA A 59 13.18 -20.93 -7.97
C ALA A 59 14.14 -22.03 -7.49
N ASN A 60 15.20 -21.63 -6.79
CA ASN A 60 16.11 -22.58 -6.15
C ASN A 60 15.66 -22.86 -4.71
N VAL A 61 15.63 -24.15 -4.35
CA VAL A 61 15.16 -24.65 -3.06
C VAL A 61 16.14 -25.68 -2.50
N TRP A 62 16.15 -25.85 -1.18
CA TRP A 62 16.85 -27.00 -0.58
C TRP A 62 15.93 -28.20 -0.52
N ILE A 63 16.47 -29.37 -0.85
CA ILE A 63 15.79 -30.66 -0.79
C ILE A 63 16.44 -31.54 0.27
N GLU A 64 15.60 -32.17 1.07
CA GLU A 64 15.95 -33.22 2.02
C GLU A 64 15.11 -34.47 1.74
N PHE A 65 15.44 -35.57 2.40
CA PHE A 65 14.77 -36.86 2.22
C PHE A 65 14.35 -37.43 3.56
N ARG A 66 13.08 -37.82 3.67
CA ARG A 66 12.56 -38.43 4.91
C ARG A 66 13.36 -39.69 5.22
N ALA A 67 14.06 -39.69 6.35
CA ALA A 67 14.97 -40.78 6.75
C ALA A 67 16.04 -41.15 5.70
N GLY A 68 16.38 -40.22 4.80
CA GLY A 68 17.37 -40.43 3.73
C GLY A 68 16.85 -41.18 2.50
N ASP A 69 15.54 -41.38 2.39
CA ASP A 69 14.88 -42.08 1.28
C ASP A 69 14.46 -41.12 0.16
N THR A 70 15.00 -41.32 -1.04
CA THR A 70 14.78 -40.46 -2.21
C THR A 70 13.34 -40.47 -2.72
N ASP A 71 12.56 -41.50 -2.39
CA ASP A 71 11.14 -41.59 -2.74
C ASP A 71 10.25 -40.68 -1.88
N TYR A 72 10.81 -40.10 -0.80
CA TYR A 72 10.11 -39.19 0.11
C TYR A 72 10.83 -37.84 0.26
N PRO A 73 10.89 -37.03 -0.82
CA PRO A 73 11.52 -35.72 -0.78
C PRO A 73 10.74 -34.72 0.08
N ILE A 74 11.47 -33.78 0.67
CA ILE A 74 10.97 -32.65 1.46
C ILE A 74 11.66 -31.40 0.92
N TRP A 75 10.92 -30.35 0.57
CA TRP A 75 11.51 -29.06 0.23
C TRP A 75 11.58 -28.17 1.48
N VAL A 76 12.72 -27.50 1.66
CA VAL A 76 13.07 -26.77 2.88
C VAL A 76 13.60 -25.38 2.53
N GLY A 77 12.69 -24.43 2.36
CA GLY A 77 13.03 -23.04 2.06
C GLY A 77 13.69 -22.83 0.68
N SER A 78 13.95 -21.56 0.38
CA SER A 78 14.51 -21.12 -0.90
C SER A 78 15.85 -20.42 -0.71
N PHE A 79 16.63 -20.31 -1.78
CA PHE A 79 17.84 -19.50 -1.80
C PHE A 79 18.01 -18.79 -3.14
N TRP A 80 18.73 -17.68 -3.11
CA TRP A 80 19.15 -16.93 -4.28
C TRP A 80 20.53 -17.41 -4.73
N SER A 81 20.73 -17.61 -6.03
CA SER A 81 22.00 -18.05 -6.59
C SER A 81 22.87 -16.88 -7.05
N THR A 82 22.23 -15.79 -7.48
CA THR A 82 22.89 -14.57 -7.93
C THR A 82 22.25 -13.33 -7.30
N GLN A 83 22.91 -12.18 -7.45
CA GLN A 83 22.34 -10.89 -7.02
C GLN A 83 21.07 -10.53 -7.80
N ASP A 84 20.97 -10.95 -9.07
CA ASP A 84 19.81 -10.67 -9.93
C ASP A 84 18.56 -11.47 -9.50
N ASP A 85 18.74 -12.54 -8.71
CA ASP A 85 17.62 -13.32 -8.18
C ASP A 85 16.95 -12.63 -6.97
N LEU A 86 17.64 -11.69 -6.31
CA LEU A 86 17.14 -11.01 -5.12
C LEU A 86 15.95 -10.09 -5.48
N PRO A 87 15.03 -9.84 -4.53
CA PRO A 87 14.06 -8.76 -4.69
C PRO A 87 14.77 -7.44 -5.04
N PRO A 88 14.33 -6.66 -6.05
CA PRO A 88 15.01 -5.44 -6.48
C PRO A 88 15.23 -4.40 -5.38
N ASP A 89 14.32 -4.33 -4.40
CA ASP A 89 14.42 -3.40 -3.26
C ASP A 89 15.33 -3.93 -2.13
N ALA A 90 15.93 -5.11 -2.26
CA ALA A 90 16.87 -5.65 -1.28
C ALA A 90 18.23 -4.92 -1.38
N SER A 91 18.43 -3.90 -0.55
CA SER A 91 19.59 -3.00 -0.63
C SER A 91 20.60 -3.13 0.51
N GLY A 92 20.47 -4.15 1.38
CA GLY A 92 21.40 -4.41 2.47
C GLY A 92 20.71 -4.99 3.71
N PRO A 93 21.45 -5.26 4.80
CA PRO A 93 20.91 -5.92 5.99
C PRO A 93 19.86 -5.09 6.76
N ALA A 94 19.83 -3.77 6.57
CA ALA A 94 18.83 -2.90 7.17
C ALA A 94 17.44 -3.07 6.54
N VAL A 95 17.38 -3.45 5.26
CA VAL A 95 16.13 -3.54 4.49
C VAL A 95 15.68 -4.99 4.35
N LYS A 96 14.43 -5.28 4.74
CA LYS A 96 13.81 -6.60 4.64
C LYS A 96 12.67 -6.50 3.65
N VAL A 97 12.68 -7.37 2.65
CA VAL A 97 11.70 -7.35 1.57
C VAL A 97 10.97 -8.68 1.49
N LEU A 98 9.64 -8.63 1.47
CA LEU A 98 8.80 -9.73 1.01
C LEU A 98 8.18 -9.30 -0.32
N GLN A 99 8.59 -9.97 -1.39
CA GLN A 99 8.12 -9.67 -2.74
C GLN A 99 7.49 -10.90 -3.38
N THR A 100 6.35 -10.67 -4.02
CA THR A 100 5.67 -11.61 -4.93
C THR A 100 5.69 -11.02 -6.34
N ASP A 101 5.16 -11.75 -7.32
CA ASP A 101 5.09 -11.28 -8.71
C ASP A 101 4.38 -9.93 -8.90
N LYS A 102 3.51 -9.53 -7.96
CA LYS A 102 2.64 -8.34 -8.11
C LYS A 102 2.61 -7.41 -6.91
N MET A 103 3.30 -7.74 -5.82
CA MET A 103 3.19 -7.01 -4.56
C MET A 103 4.50 -7.03 -3.80
N VAL A 104 4.79 -5.94 -3.08
CA VAL A 104 6.01 -5.76 -2.29
C VAL A 104 5.67 -5.24 -0.89
N LEU A 105 6.28 -5.82 0.13
CA LEU A 105 6.34 -5.33 1.50
C LEU A 105 7.80 -5.06 1.86
N ILE A 106 8.10 -3.87 2.35
CA ILE A 106 9.46 -3.41 2.68
C ILE A 106 9.47 -2.90 4.12
N LEU A 107 10.39 -3.41 4.93
CA LEU A 107 10.73 -2.90 6.25
C LEU A 107 12.15 -2.34 6.18
N ASP A 108 12.29 -1.04 6.37
CA ASP A 108 13.57 -0.33 6.34
C ASP A 108 13.91 0.15 7.75
N ASP A 109 14.84 -0.55 8.40
CA ASP A 109 15.27 -0.23 9.78
C ASP A 109 16.16 1.01 9.84
N GLU A 110 16.83 1.39 8.74
CA GLU A 110 17.70 2.56 8.70
C GLU A 110 16.86 3.85 8.70
N ASN A 111 15.81 3.88 7.88
CA ASN A 111 14.90 5.02 7.79
C ASN A 111 13.68 4.91 8.74
N VAL A 112 13.54 3.78 9.45
CA VAL A 112 12.38 3.45 10.28
C VAL A 112 11.08 3.62 9.47
N LYS A 113 11.03 2.92 8.33
CA LYS A 113 9.97 3.06 7.33
C LYS A 113 9.37 1.71 6.94
N LEU A 114 8.04 1.66 6.92
CA LEU A 114 7.26 0.54 6.40
C LEU A 114 6.63 0.95 5.06
N THR A 115 6.77 0.11 4.04
CA THR A 115 6.17 0.34 2.72
C THR A 115 5.43 -0.91 2.22
N VAL A 116 4.20 -0.74 1.76
CA VAL A 116 3.43 -1.75 1.01
C VAL A 116 3.17 -1.21 -0.38
N GLN A 117 3.49 -1.96 -1.42
CA GLN A 117 3.33 -1.55 -2.81
C GLN A 117 2.58 -2.59 -3.64
N VAL A 118 1.69 -2.10 -4.50
CA VAL A 118 1.03 -2.88 -5.55
C VAL A 118 1.28 -2.17 -6.88
N PRO A 119 2.31 -2.59 -7.64
CA PRO A 119 2.52 -2.13 -9.00
C PRO A 119 1.41 -2.64 -9.94
N THR A 120 0.98 -1.77 -10.86
CA THR A 120 0.15 -2.11 -12.01
C THR A 120 0.84 -1.62 -13.28
N ASP A 121 0.26 -1.91 -14.45
CA ASP A 121 0.85 -1.51 -15.74
C ASP A 121 0.98 0.01 -15.87
N ASP A 122 0.07 0.77 -15.27
CA ASP A 122 -0.03 2.23 -15.42
C ASP A 122 0.36 3.02 -14.17
N ALA A 123 0.39 2.40 -12.99
CA ALA A 123 0.57 3.11 -11.73
C ALA A 123 1.18 2.22 -10.63
N THR A 124 1.49 2.82 -9.48
CA THR A 124 1.83 2.06 -8.28
C THR A 124 1.02 2.58 -7.10
N TYR A 125 0.28 1.68 -6.47
CA TYR A 125 -0.46 1.97 -5.25
C TYR A 125 0.43 1.69 -4.06
N LYS A 126 0.49 2.62 -3.11
CA LYS A 126 1.41 2.54 -1.97
C LYS A 126 0.75 2.89 -0.66
N ILE A 127 1.21 2.23 0.41
CA ILE A 127 1.03 2.66 1.79
C ILE A 127 2.42 2.78 2.39
N GLU A 128 2.76 3.97 2.87
CA GLU A 128 4.03 4.28 3.50
C GLU A 128 3.79 4.80 4.92
N MET A 129 4.60 4.34 5.87
CA MET A 129 4.56 4.81 7.25
C MET A 129 5.98 5.04 7.75
N ASP A 130 6.22 6.20 8.35
CA ASP A 130 7.50 6.59 8.95
C ASP A 130 7.29 7.54 10.14
N LYS A 131 8.38 8.19 10.59
CA LYS A 131 8.36 9.15 11.71
C LYS A 131 7.48 10.39 11.46
N ASP A 132 7.22 10.74 10.20
CA ASP A 132 6.50 11.94 9.80
C ASP A 132 5.00 11.67 9.61
N GLY A 133 4.62 10.41 9.34
CA GLY A 133 3.22 9.98 9.37
C GLY A 133 2.93 8.76 8.52
N ILE A 134 1.70 8.73 7.97
CA ILE A 134 1.19 7.69 7.07
C ILE A 134 0.77 8.34 5.75
N VAL A 135 1.19 7.77 4.63
CA VAL A 135 0.82 8.21 3.29
C VAL A 135 0.21 7.04 2.51
N LEU A 136 -1.02 7.23 2.02
CA LEU A 136 -1.63 6.35 1.03
C LEU A 136 -1.55 7.03 -0.35
N THR A 137 -1.07 6.30 -1.34
CA THR A 137 -0.93 6.78 -2.72
C THR A 137 -1.71 5.86 -3.67
N ALA A 138 -2.56 6.46 -4.49
CA ALA A 138 -3.32 5.80 -5.54
C ALA A 138 -3.24 6.66 -6.81
N ASP A 139 -2.23 6.37 -7.65
CA ASP A 139 -1.88 7.18 -8.81
C ASP A 139 -1.71 8.67 -8.43
N GLN A 140 -2.52 9.58 -8.96
CA GLN A 140 -2.44 11.02 -8.69
C GLN A 140 -3.10 11.45 -7.37
N VAL A 141 -3.67 10.50 -6.62
CA VAL A 141 -4.36 10.75 -5.35
C VAL A 141 -3.45 10.37 -4.19
N THR A 142 -3.30 11.27 -3.22
CA THR A 142 -2.60 10.99 -1.96
C THR A 142 -3.46 11.36 -0.76
N ALA A 143 -3.43 10.52 0.26
CA ALA A 143 -3.99 10.79 1.58
C ALA A 143 -2.88 10.69 2.62
N THR A 144 -2.64 11.77 3.36
CA THR A 144 -1.57 11.86 4.34
C THR A 144 -2.16 12.13 5.72
N VAL A 145 -1.81 11.29 6.69
CA VAL A 145 -2.01 11.55 8.11
C VAL A 145 -0.64 11.91 8.69
N ALA A 146 -0.44 13.19 8.96
CA ALA A 146 0.76 13.70 9.64
C ALA A 146 0.45 13.94 11.13
N ARG A 147 1.48 14.31 11.91
CA ARG A 147 1.35 14.53 13.37
C ARG A 147 0.35 15.63 13.75
N ASP A 148 0.20 16.64 12.92
CA ASP A 148 -0.57 17.86 13.19
C ASP A 148 -1.77 18.05 12.25
N LYS A 149 -1.88 17.26 11.18
CA LYS A 149 -2.89 17.45 10.14
C LYS A 149 -3.17 16.20 9.32
N ILE A 150 -4.33 16.20 8.67
CA ILE A 150 -4.71 15.24 7.63
C ILE A 150 -4.84 16.01 6.30
N VAL A 151 -4.21 15.50 5.24
CA VAL A 151 -4.18 16.14 3.92
C VAL A 151 -4.64 15.14 2.85
N LEU A 152 -5.58 15.56 2.01
CA LEU A 152 -6.03 14.80 0.84
C LEU A 152 -5.69 15.62 -0.42
N LYS A 153 -4.88 15.07 -1.34
CA LYS A 153 -4.49 15.73 -2.59
C LYS A 153 -4.88 14.88 -3.80
N LYS A 154 -5.41 15.54 -4.82
CA LYS A 154 -5.66 15.03 -6.18
C LYS A 154 -5.48 16.17 -7.16
N THR A 155 -4.71 16.02 -8.22
CA THR A 155 -4.64 17.08 -9.23
C THR A 155 -5.54 16.72 -10.40
N PRO A 156 -6.74 17.33 -10.55
CA PRO A 156 -7.33 18.41 -9.75
C PRO A 156 -8.48 17.97 -8.79
N CYS A 157 -8.60 18.59 -7.60
CA CYS A 157 -9.26 17.97 -6.42
C CYS A 157 -10.80 18.00 -6.35
N THR A 158 -11.41 16.84 -6.07
CA THR A 158 -12.64 16.68 -5.27
C THR A 158 -12.39 15.57 -4.23
N VAL A 159 -12.86 15.75 -2.99
CA VAL A 159 -13.00 14.69 -1.98
C VAL A 159 -14.49 14.50 -1.77
N GLU A 160 -14.95 13.27 -1.72
CA GLU A 160 -16.35 12.92 -1.64
C GLU A 160 -16.49 11.88 -0.54
N VAL A 161 -17.44 12.06 0.36
CA VAL A 161 -17.87 11.02 1.31
C VAL A 161 -19.33 10.74 0.98
N ALA A 162 -19.58 9.54 0.50
CA ALA A 162 -20.86 9.12 -0.06
C ALA A 162 -21.89 8.94 1.05
N ASP A 163 -22.54 10.06 1.37
CA ASP A 163 -23.97 10.24 1.69
C ASP A 163 -24.21 11.76 1.91
N ASP A 164 -23.16 12.53 2.29
CA ASP A 164 -22.83 13.92 1.85
C ASP A 164 -21.54 14.47 2.56
N ILE A 165 -20.46 14.76 1.82
CA ILE A 165 -19.39 15.74 2.15
C ILE A 165 -18.91 16.39 0.83
N THR A 166 -19.01 17.73 0.72
CA THR A 166 -18.76 18.51 -0.51
C THR A 166 -17.43 19.25 -0.55
N LEU A 167 -16.68 19.05 -1.63
CA LEU A 167 -15.38 19.64 -1.95
C LEU A 167 -15.32 20.31 -3.33
N LYS A 168 -14.36 21.22 -3.53
CA LYS A 168 -14.27 22.08 -4.71
C LYS A 168 -12.85 22.21 -5.30
N LYS A 169 -12.81 22.50 -6.60
CA LYS A 169 -11.63 22.72 -7.47
C LYS A 169 -11.66 24.14 -8.08
N ALA A 170 -10.46 24.71 -8.27
CA ALA A 170 -10.04 25.87 -9.09
C ALA A 170 -10.71 27.25 -8.90
N ALA A 171 -11.98 27.39 -8.53
CA ALA A 171 -12.61 28.70 -8.27
C ALA A 171 -13.37 28.79 -6.95
N ALA A 172 -13.61 27.65 -6.27
CA ALA A 172 -14.47 27.60 -5.11
C ALA A 172 -13.78 26.91 -3.93
N SER A 173 -14.01 27.40 -2.71
CA SER A 173 -13.39 26.92 -1.47
C SER A 173 -14.38 26.92 -0.30
N ILE A 174 -14.14 26.08 0.70
CA ILE A 174 -14.73 26.18 2.03
C ILE A 174 -13.56 26.18 3.02
N THR A 175 -13.51 27.19 3.90
CA THR A 175 -12.47 27.38 4.90
C THR A 175 -13.12 27.50 6.27
N ILE A 176 -12.61 26.73 7.25
CA ILE A 176 -12.96 26.87 8.67
C ILE A 176 -11.67 27.25 9.39
N ALA A 177 -11.58 28.51 9.84
CA ALA A 177 -10.45 29.09 10.58
C ALA A 177 -11.01 30.08 11.61
N ASP A 178 -10.51 31.33 11.66
CA ASP A 178 -11.11 32.40 12.47
C ASP A 178 -12.50 32.82 11.98
N SER A 179 -12.87 32.43 10.75
CA SER A 179 -14.23 32.54 10.18
C SER A 179 -14.62 31.23 9.48
N ILE A 180 -15.92 31.07 9.23
CA ILE A 180 -16.47 30.03 8.34
C ILE A 180 -16.80 30.70 7.01
N ALA A 181 -16.03 30.39 5.96
CA ALA A 181 -16.15 31.04 4.65
C ALA A 181 -16.34 30.02 3.52
N SER A 182 -17.33 30.28 2.66
CA SER A 182 -17.53 29.59 1.37
C SER A 182 -17.36 30.59 0.25
N LYS A 183 -16.50 30.30 -0.73
CA LYS A 183 -16.25 31.17 -1.90
C LYS A 183 -16.50 30.41 -3.21
N ASN A 184 -16.90 31.15 -4.24
CA ASN A 184 -16.94 30.72 -5.63
C ASN A 184 -16.70 31.95 -6.53
N GLY A 185 -15.45 32.19 -6.93
CA GLY A 185 -15.06 33.42 -7.60
C GLY A 185 -15.36 34.66 -6.73
N ALA A 186 -16.13 35.60 -7.26
CA ALA A 186 -16.54 36.82 -6.55
C ALA A 186 -17.77 36.63 -5.63
N ALA A 187 -18.39 35.46 -5.63
CA ALA A 187 -19.48 35.14 -4.70
C ALA A 187 -18.91 34.53 -3.41
N SER A 188 -19.40 34.97 -2.25
CA SER A 188 -18.98 34.44 -0.97
C SER A 188 -20.07 34.50 0.10
N ILE A 189 -20.00 33.55 1.03
CA ILE A 189 -20.69 33.58 2.32
C ILE A 189 -19.62 33.50 3.39
N GLU A 190 -19.61 34.44 4.32
CA GLU A 190 -18.65 34.48 5.42
C GLU A 190 -19.39 34.74 6.74
N VAL A 191 -19.12 33.90 7.73
CA VAL A 191 -19.56 34.06 9.11
C VAL A 191 -18.31 34.25 9.95
N ALA A 192 -18.13 35.46 10.46
CA ALA A 192 -17.02 35.84 11.33
C ALA A 192 -17.55 36.24 12.72
N THR A 193 -16.64 36.48 13.66
CA THR A 193 -16.99 36.88 15.02
C THR A 193 -17.72 38.23 15.10
N ALA A 194 -17.49 39.12 14.13
CA ALA A 194 -18.04 40.47 14.11
C ALA A 194 -19.19 40.68 13.11
N ASN A 195 -19.33 39.80 12.12
CA ASN A 195 -20.29 40.01 11.02
C ASN A 195 -20.66 38.72 10.28
N ILE A 196 -21.77 38.79 9.55
CA ILE A 196 -22.16 37.81 8.53
C ILE A 196 -22.29 38.53 7.19
N ASP A 197 -21.50 38.11 6.21
CA ASP A 197 -21.44 38.70 4.88
C ASP A 197 -21.91 37.71 3.81
N LEU A 198 -22.83 38.15 2.95
CA LEU A 198 -23.18 37.48 1.70
C LEU A 198 -22.80 38.41 0.54
N LYS A 199 -21.94 37.97 -0.37
CA LYS A 199 -21.46 38.75 -1.52
C LYS A 199 -21.72 38.00 -2.81
N ASN A 200 -22.10 38.73 -3.86
CA ASN A 200 -22.13 38.26 -5.24
C ASN A 200 -21.59 39.36 -6.15
N GLY A 201 -20.28 39.40 -6.33
CA GLY A 201 -19.63 40.52 -7.01
C GLY A 201 -19.77 41.81 -6.20
N ALA A 202 -20.33 42.85 -6.81
CA ALA A 202 -20.53 44.15 -6.17
C ALA A 202 -21.75 44.19 -5.23
N SER A 203 -22.69 43.24 -5.35
CA SER A 203 -23.87 43.17 -4.51
C SER A 203 -23.55 42.48 -3.18
N SER A 204 -24.09 43.02 -2.08
CA SER A 204 -23.77 42.56 -0.72
C SER A 204 -24.96 42.65 0.24
N ILE A 205 -25.00 41.73 1.20
CA ILE A 205 -25.75 41.85 2.45
C ILE A 205 -24.75 41.66 3.58
N ALA A 206 -24.65 42.64 4.46
CA ALA A 206 -23.78 42.59 5.63
C ALA A 206 -24.62 42.78 6.90
N LEU A 207 -24.52 41.82 7.81
CA LEU A 207 -25.09 41.90 9.16
C LEU A 207 -23.96 42.19 10.15
N SER A 208 -24.10 43.27 10.91
CA SER A 208 -23.26 43.61 12.06
C SER A 208 -24.10 43.59 13.35
N PRO A 209 -23.50 43.77 14.54
CA PRO A 209 -24.27 43.82 15.79
C PRO A 209 -25.29 44.97 15.85
N ALA A 210 -25.10 46.02 15.04
CA ALA A 210 -25.91 47.24 15.11
C ALA A 210 -26.70 47.52 13.83
N THR A 211 -26.37 46.87 12.70
CA THR A 211 -26.96 47.24 11.42
C THR A 211 -27.11 46.07 10.47
N VAL A 212 -28.09 46.20 9.58
CA VAL A 212 -28.18 45.43 8.33
C VAL A 212 -27.97 46.41 7.18
N SER A 213 -26.95 46.17 6.35
CA SER A 213 -26.66 46.96 5.16
C SER A 213 -26.81 46.13 3.89
N VAL A 214 -27.53 46.67 2.91
CA VAL A 214 -27.71 46.08 1.57
C VAL A 214 -27.02 46.95 0.55
N ASN A 215 -26.19 46.32 -0.30
CA ASN A 215 -25.44 46.96 -1.38
C ASN A 215 -24.68 48.21 -0.91
N ASN A 216 -23.94 48.07 0.19
CA ASN A 216 -23.09 49.12 0.78
C ASN A 216 -23.85 50.43 1.07
N GLY A 217 -25.00 50.31 1.75
CA GLY A 217 -25.77 51.46 2.22
C GLY A 217 -26.89 51.94 1.31
N ALA A 218 -27.18 51.22 0.21
CA ALA A 218 -28.37 51.49 -0.61
C ALA A 218 -29.68 51.31 0.18
N LEU A 219 -29.65 50.40 1.16
CA LEU A 219 -30.66 50.28 2.21
C LEU A 219 -29.94 49.93 3.51
N GLU A 220 -30.26 50.67 4.57
CA GLU A 220 -29.73 50.43 5.92
C GLU A 220 -30.88 50.34 6.91
N VAL A 221 -30.81 49.33 7.78
CA VAL A 221 -31.63 49.21 8.98
C VAL A 221 -30.68 49.33 10.16
N MET A 222 -30.94 50.34 11.01
CA MET A 222 -30.26 50.56 12.28
C MET A 222 -31.06 49.98 13.44
#